data_AF-A0A839IXP1-F1
#
_entry.id   AF-A0A839IXP1-F1
#
_cell.length_a   1.000
_cell.length_b   1.000
_cell.length_c   1.000
_cell.angle_alpha   90.00
_cell.angle_beta   90.00
_cell.angle_gamma   90.00
#
_symmetry.space_group_name_H-M   'P 1'
#
loop_
_entity.id
_entity.type
_entity.pdbx_description
1 polymer ?
#
loop_
_entity_poly.entity_id
_entity_poly.type
_entity_poly.pdbx_seq_one_letter_code
_entity_poly.pdbx_strand_id
1 'polypeptide(L)'
;MTSEALAFIYRPTGADEIGQFYTFWFSLYFSIHVIWDIVSRHTPPFFLDNLKSKVSETFNALTFTSSLYIIFLVVQGRYNSLGTDAILPLFYSGAIGLVASVSALQPYDSKQVIAEQQQSEKEDA
;
A
#
# COMPACT_ATOMS: atom_id res chain seq x y z
N MET A 1 22.22 15.57 10.36
CA MET A 1 21.80 14.18 10.12
C MET A 1 20.34 14.03 9.73
N THR A 2 19.43 14.91 10.17
CA THR A 2 17.99 14.81 9.84
C THR A 2 17.63 15.26 8.42
N SER A 3 18.40 16.15 7.79
CA SER A 3 18.09 16.68 6.45
C SER A 3 18.30 15.68 5.31
N GLU A 4 19.40 14.92 5.34
CA GLU A 4 19.67 13.89 4.32
C GLU A 4 18.75 12.69 4.48
N ALA A 5 18.39 12.37 5.73
CA ALA A 5 17.42 11.33 6.03
C ALA A 5 16.03 11.66 5.44
N LEU A 6 15.59 12.91 5.59
CA LEU A 6 14.33 13.35 5.00
C LEU A 6 14.40 13.45 3.47
N ALA A 7 15.57 13.80 2.93
CA ALA A 7 15.76 13.88 1.47
C ALA A 7 15.61 12.51 0.79
N PHE A 8 16.11 11.42 1.38
CA PHE A 8 15.96 10.09 0.79
C PHE A 8 14.49 9.60 0.82
N ILE A 9 13.74 9.90 1.89
CA ILE A 9 12.33 9.50 2.04
C ILE A 9 11.48 10.12 0.92
N TYR A 10 11.84 11.33 0.49
CA TYR A 10 11.08 12.12 -0.47
C TYR A 10 11.62 12.08 -1.90
N ARG A 11 12.92 11.82 -2.09
CA ARG A 11 13.61 11.99 -3.37
C ARG A 11 14.71 10.94 -3.61
N PRO A 12 14.35 9.66 -3.80
CA PRO A 12 15.33 8.63 -4.12
C PRO A 12 15.89 8.85 -5.54
N THR A 13 17.16 9.24 -5.63
CA THR A 13 17.87 9.55 -6.89
C THR A 13 18.79 8.44 -7.38
N GLY A 14 19.49 7.75 -6.46
CA GLY A 14 20.39 6.62 -6.73
C GLY A 14 19.77 5.24 -6.47
N ALA A 15 20.42 4.19 -6.97
CA ALA A 15 19.95 2.80 -6.81
C ALA A 15 19.83 2.38 -5.32
N ASP A 16 20.82 2.77 -4.51
CA ASP A 16 20.82 2.50 -3.07
C ASP A 16 19.68 3.25 -2.35
N GLU A 17 19.40 4.48 -2.78
CA GLU A 17 18.34 5.32 -2.22
C GLU A 17 16.94 4.79 -2.58
N ILE A 18 16.77 4.21 -3.78
CA ILE A 18 15.54 3.51 -4.16
C ILE A 18 15.30 2.30 -3.24
N GLY A 19 16.36 1.52 -2.96
CA GLY A 19 16.27 0.41 -2.02
C GLY A 19 15.80 0.85 -0.64
N GLN A 20 16.39 1.91 -0.10
CA GLN A 20 15.99 2.48 1.20
C GLN A 20 14.57 3.04 1.19
N PHE A 21 14.16 3.74 0.13
CA PHE A 21 12.78 4.21 -0.06
C PHE A 21 11.80 3.03 0.01
N TYR A 22 12.08 1.96 -0.74
CA TYR A 22 11.24 0.78 -0.78
C TYR A 22 11.18 0.10 0.59
N THR A 23 12.31 -0.11 1.24
CA THR A 23 12.34 -0.72 2.58
C THR A 23 11.55 0.12 3.58
N PHE A 24 11.73 1.44 3.62
CA PHE A 24 11.05 2.32 4.56
C PHE A 24 9.53 2.31 4.38
N TRP A 25 9.04 2.60 3.17
CA TRP A 25 7.60 2.70 2.92
C TRP A 25 6.89 1.36 2.99
N PHE A 26 7.54 0.28 2.52
CA PHE A 26 7.03 -1.08 2.68
C PHE A 26 6.91 -1.44 4.15
N SER A 27 7.98 -1.26 4.93
CA SER A 27 7.98 -1.61 6.36
C SER A 27 7.00 -0.75 7.15
N LEU A 28 6.87 0.54 6.83
CA LEU A 28 5.89 1.43 7.46
C LEU A 28 4.47 0.93 7.20
N TYR A 29 4.13 0.68 5.94
CA TYR A 29 2.79 0.22 5.56
C TYR A 29 2.47 -1.15 6.16
N PHE A 30 3.42 -2.09 6.10
CA PHE A 30 3.29 -3.41 6.71
C PHE A 30 3.14 -3.32 8.23
N SER A 31 3.87 -2.42 8.89
CA SER A 31 3.73 -2.19 10.33
C SER A 31 2.36 -1.64 10.69
N ILE A 32 1.78 -0.77 9.86
CA ILE A 32 0.40 -0.31 10.06
C ILE A 32 -0.57 -1.49 10.03
N HIS A 33 -0.44 -2.40 9.06
CA HIS A 33 -1.25 -3.64 9.01
C HIS A 33 -1.09 -4.48 10.28
N VAL A 34 0.14 -4.72 10.73
CA VAL A 34 0.41 -5.51 11.95
C VAL A 34 -0.13 -4.84 13.21
N ILE A 35 0.06 -3.53 13.37
CA ILE A 35 -0.47 -2.78 14.52
C ILE A 35 -2.01 -2.82 14.51
N TRP A 36 -2.61 -2.66 13.33
CA TRP A 36 -4.06 -2.70 13.18
C TRP A 36 -4.62 -4.08 13.52
N ASP A 37 -3.94 -5.15 13.09
CA ASP A 37 -4.24 -6.53 13.46
C ASP A 37 -4.20 -6.76 14.99
N ILE A 38 -3.25 -6.13 15.69
CA ILE A 38 -3.09 -6.27 17.16
C ILE A 38 -4.15 -5.46 17.92
N VAL A 39 -4.50 -4.27 17.43
CA VAL A 39 -5.46 -3.37 18.08
C VAL A 39 -6.90 -3.81 17.80
N SER A 40 -7.18 -4.33 16.61
CA SER A 40 -8.49 -4.84 16.23
C SER A 40 -8.76 -6.17 16.93
N ARG A 41 -9.81 -6.23 17.77
CA ARG A 41 -10.24 -7.48 18.42
C ARG A 41 -10.92 -8.46 17.45
N HIS A 42 -11.04 -8.12 16.17
CA HIS A 42 -11.83 -8.85 15.16
C HIS A 42 -10.95 -9.58 14.13
N THR A 43 -9.63 -9.45 14.19
CA THR A 43 -8.68 -10.11 13.30
C THR A 43 -8.14 -11.40 13.93
N PRO A 44 -8.05 -12.52 13.17
CA PRO A 44 -7.60 -13.80 13.72
C PRO A 44 -6.10 -13.73 14.10
N PRO A 45 -5.65 -14.45 15.14
CA PRO A 45 -4.25 -14.43 15.55
C PRO A 45 -3.30 -14.94 14.46
N PHE A 46 -2.02 -14.59 14.57
CA PHE A 46 -0.96 -15.02 13.65
C PHE A 46 -0.81 -16.55 13.68
N PHE A 47 -1.32 -17.23 12.64
CA PHE A 47 -1.15 -18.67 12.42
C PHE A 47 -0.70 -18.92 10.97
N LEU A 48 0.03 -20.03 10.75
CA LEU A 48 0.45 -20.46 9.42
C LEU A 48 -0.73 -20.72 8.47
N ASP A 49 -1.91 -21.05 9.01
CA ASP A 49 -3.12 -21.22 8.22
C ASP A 49 -3.63 -19.89 7.60
N ASN A 50 -3.23 -18.75 8.16
CA ASN A 50 -3.54 -17.40 7.66
C ASN A 50 -2.46 -16.85 6.72
N LEU A 51 -1.51 -17.67 6.26
CA LEU A 51 -0.41 -17.24 5.40
C LEU A 51 -0.91 -16.57 4.10
N LYS A 52 -2.04 -17.03 3.56
CA LYS A 52 -2.67 -16.42 2.37
C LYS A 52 -3.13 -14.98 2.62
N SER A 53 -3.65 -14.67 3.81
CA SER A 53 -3.98 -13.29 4.20
C SER A 53 -2.72 -12.42 4.21
N LYS A 54 -1.65 -12.94 4.80
CA LYS A 54 -0.38 -12.21 4.94
C LYS A 54 0.34 -11.96 3.62
N VAL A 55 0.21 -12.89 2.67
CA VAL A 55 0.67 -12.68 1.30
C VAL A 55 -0.09 -11.54 0.64
N SER A 56 -1.41 -11.43 0.87
CA SER A 56 -2.22 -10.31 0.39
C SER A 56 -1.80 -8.97 1.01
N GLU A 57 -1.59 -8.92 2.32
CA GLU A 57 -1.09 -7.74 3.04
C GLU A 57 0.28 -7.29 2.50
N THR A 58 1.18 -8.25 2.31
CA THR A 58 2.52 -8.00 1.75
C THR A 58 2.45 -7.48 0.32
N PHE A 59 1.57 -8.06 -0.51
CA PHE A 59 1.34 -7.62 -1.88
C PHE A 59 0.76 -6.19 -1.92
N ASN A 60 -0.17 -5.87 -1.02
CA ASN A 60 -0.71 -4.52 -0.89
C ASN A 60 0.34 -3.51 -0.44
N ALA A 61 1.22 -3.87 0.50
CA ALA A 61 2.33 -3.02 0.92
C ALA A 61 3.31 -2.72 -0.23
N LEU A 62 3.62 -3.73 -1.04
CA LEU A 62 4.48 -3.58 -2.21
C LEU A 62 3.82 -2.73 -3.31
N THR A 63 2.52 -2.93 -3.52
CA THR A 63 1.72 -2.16 -4.47
C THR A 63 1.68 -0.69 -4.04
N PHE A 64 1.36 -0.40 -2.79
CA PHE A 64 1.39 0.94 -2.23
C PHE A 64 2.74 1.63 -2.46
N THR A 65 3.82 0.95 -2.09
CA THR A 65 5.18 1.48 -2.18
C THR A 65 5.58 1.77 -3.64
N SER A 66 5.25 0.85 -4.54
CA SER A 66 5.54 1.02 -5.98
C SER A 66 4.73 2.14 -6.60
N SER A 67 3.44 2.23 -6.25
CA SER A 67 2.57 3.31 -6.69
C SER A 67 3.03 4.67 -6.19
N LEU A 68 3.48 4.75 -4.93
CA LEU A 68 4.06 5.96 -4.36
C LEU A 68 5.32 6.38 -5.12
N TYR A 69 6.21 5.42 -5.42
CA TYR A 69 7.42 5.67 -6.20
C TYR A 69 7.12 6.19 -7.62
N ILE A 70 6.12 5.61 -8.30
CA ILE A 70 5.70 6.06 -9.63
C ILE A 70 5.21 7.52 -9.58
N ILE A 71 4.38 7.88 -8.60
CA ILE A 71 3.93 9.27 -8.42
C ILE A 71 5.12 10.21 -8.18
N PHE A 72 6.07 9.81 -7.34
CA PHE A 72 7.26 10.61 -7.09
C PHE A 72 8.11 10.81 -8.35
N LEU A 73 8.30 9.77 -9.17
CA LEU A 73 9.00 9.89 -10.45
C LEU A 73 8.34 10.92 -11.37
N VAL A 74 7.01 10.89 -11.46
CA VAL A 74 6.25 11.84 -12.28
C VAL A 74 6.37 13.26 -11.75
N VAL A 75 6.12 13.48 -10.46
CA VAL A 75 6.15 14.81 -9.82
C VAL A 75 7.54 15.44 -9.90
N GLN A 76 8.60 14.63 -9.86
CA GLN A 76 9.99 15.12 -9.95
C GLN A 76 10.48 15.33 -11.39
N GLY A 77 9.65 15.08 -12.41
CA GLY A 77 10.06 15.23 -13.79
C GLY A 77 11.02 14.14 -14.29
N ARG A 78 11.09 12.99 -13.60
CA ARG A 78 12.07 11.91 -13.87
C ARG A 78 11.51 10.85 -14.82
N TYR A 79 10.82 11.29 -15.87
CA TYR A 79 10.24 10.44 -16.92
C TYR A 79 10.94 10.60 -18.28
N ASN A 80 12.09 11.29 -18.33
CA ASN A 80 12.77 11.66 -19.58
C ASN A 80 13.08 10.48 -20.52
N SER A 81 13.30 9.28 -19.98
CA SER A 81 13.53 8.06 -20.79
C SER A 81 12.25 7.45 -21.38
N LEU A 82 11.08 7.81 -20.85
CA LEU A 82 9.77 7.27 -21.22
C LEU A 82 8.99 8.23 -22.14
N GLY A 83 9.43 9.49 -22.24
CA GLY A 83 8.76 10.53 -23.03
C GLY A 83 7.59 11.20 -22.30
N THR A 84 7.24 12.41 -22.75
CA THR A 84 6.20 13.25 -22.14
C THR A 84 4.81 12.60 -22.16
N ASP A 85 4.53 11.77 -23.17
CA ASP A 85 3.22 11.11 -23.32
C ASP A 85 2.99 10.02 -22.25
N ALA A 86 4.05 9.52 -21.60
CA ALA A 86 3.95 8.53 -20.54
C ALA A 86 3.53 9.12 -19.18
N ILE A 87 3.57 10.44 -19.01
CA ILE A 87 3.31 11.14 -17.74
C ILE A 87 1.93 10.80 -17.19
N LEU A 88 0.87 11.02 -17.98
CA LEU A 88 -0.50 10.82 -17.52
C LEU A 88 -0.80 9.35 -17.21
N PRO A 89 -0.47 8.37 -18.09
CA PRO A 89 -0.65 6.95 -17.76
C PRO A 89 0.06 6.51 -16.47
N LEU A 90 1.31 6.95 -16.26
CA LEU A 90 2.06 6.64 -15.05
C LEU A 90 1.42 7.27 -13.82
N PHE A 91 1.02 8.53 -13.92
CA PHE A 91 0.35 9.23 -12.82
C PHE A 91 -0.95 8.52 -12.42
N TYR A 92 -1.81 8.17 -13.39
CA TYR A 92 -3.06 7.47 -13.10
C TYR A 92 -2.81 6.06 -12.55
N SER A 93 -1.82 5.32 -13.06
CA SER A 93 -1.44 4.02 -12.53
C SER A 93 -0.99 4.10 -11.06
N GLY A 94 -0.12 5.06 -10.74
CA GLY A 94 0.31 5.32 -9.37
C GLY A 94 -0.87 5.74 -8.47
N ALA A 95 -1.73 6.64 -8.94
CA ALA A 95 -2.88 7.13 -8.17
C ALA A 95 -3.88 6.00 -7.86
N ILE A 96 -4.23 5.19 -8.87
CA ILE A 96 -5.16 4.07 -8.69
C ILE A 96 -4.54 3.01 -7.76
N GLY A 97 -3.27 2.68 -7.91
CA GLY A 97 -2.61 1.70 -7.04
C GLY A 97 -2.49 2.17 -5.59
N LEU A 98 -2.32 3.48 -5.34
CA LEU A 98 -2.43 4.05 -4.00
C LEU A 98 -3.84 3.91 -3.43
N VAL A 99 -4.87 4.31 -4.18
CA VAL A 99 -6.27 4.21 -3.75
C VAL A 99 -6.64 2.75 -3.44
N ALA A 100 -6.28 1.82 -4.34
CA ALA A 100 -6.52 0.40 -4.17
C ALA A 100 -5.82 -0.15 -2.92
N SER A 101 -4.54 0.18 -2.73
CA SER A 101 -3.80 -0.29 -1.56
C SER A 101 -4.39 0.29 -0.27
N VAL A 102 -4.64 1.60 -0.22
CA VAL A 102 -5.24 2.25 0.95
C VAL A 102 -6.62 1.67 1.28
N SER A 103 -7.43 1.33 0.28
CA SER A 103 -8.72 0.67 0.53
C SER A 103 -8.58 -0.71 1.18
N ALA A 104 -7.42 -1.35 1.02
CA ALA A 104 -7.09 -2.61 1.68
C ALA A 104 -6.61 -2.41 3.13
N LEU A 105 -6.38 -1.19 3.61
CA LEU A 105 -6.24 -0.87 5.05
C LEU A 105 -7.61 -0.90 5.74
N GLN A 106 -8.34 -1.99 5.61
CA GLN A 106 -9.54 -2.23 6.39
C GLN A 106 -9.33 -3.46 7.29
N PRO A 107 -9.76 -3.41 8.56
CA PRO A 107 -9.66 -4.55 9.49
C PRO A 107 -10.53 -5.74 9.10
N TYR A 108 -11.48 -5.55 8.18
CA TYR A 108 -12.49 -6.54 7.86
C TYR A 108 -12.24 -7.12 6.48
N ASP A 109 -12.42 -8.43 6.31
CA ASP A 109 -12.54 -8.98 4.96
C ASP A 109 -13.83 -8.38 4.36
N SER A 110 -13.72 -7.68 3.23
CA SER A 110 -14.89 -7.09 2.56
C SER A 110 -15.96 -8.14 2.27
N LYS A 111 -15.55 -9.41 2.10
CA LYS A 111 -16.46 -10.53 1.96
C LYS A 111 -17.25 -10.85 3.23
N GLN A 112 -16.66 -10.69 4.41
CA GLN A 112 -17.36 -10.88 5.68
C GLN A 112 -18.36 -9.75 5.92
N VAL A 113 -17.97 -8.49 5.70
CA VAL A 113 -18.87 -7.34 5.84
C VAL A 113 -20.05 -7.43 4.87
N ILE A 114 -19.78 -7.80 3.61
CA ILE A 114 -20.84 -7.97 2.61
C ILE A 114 -21.75 -9.15 2.96
N ALA A 115 -21.19 -10.26 3.47
CA ALA A 115 -21.99 -11.40 3.89
C ALA A 115 -22.87 -11.07 5.11
N GLU A 116 -22.34 -10.35 6.09
CA GLU A 116 -23.08 -9.88 7.27
C GLU A 116 -24.20 -8.89 6.88
N GLN A 117 -23.94 -7.98 5.95
CA GLN A 117 -24.95 -7.06 5.43
C GLN A 117 -26.08 -7.79 4.68
N GLN A 118 -25.73 -8.77 3.85
CA GLN A 118 -26.71 -9.60 3.13
C GLN A 118 -27.52 -10.51 4.06
N GLN A 119 -26.99 -10.86 5.23
CA GLN A 119 -27.70 -11.63 6.24
C GLN A 119 -28.67 -10.75 7.03
N SER A 120 -28.27 -9.54 7.41
CA SER A 120 -29.15 -8.56 8.08
C SER A 120 -30.35 -8.17 7.21
N GLU A 121 -30.15 -7.92 5.91
CA GLU A 121 -31.26 -7.59 4.99
C GLU A 121 -32.29 -8.71 4.83
N LYS A 122 -31.90 -9.97 5.09
CA LYS A 122 -32.82 -11.13 5.04
C LYS A 122 -33.57 -11.36 6.34
N GLU A 123 -33.06 -10.88 7.47
CA GLU A 123 -33.75 -10.97 8.77
C GLU A 123 -34.78 -9.85 8.96
N ASP A 124 -34.60 -8.72 8.28
CA ASP A 124 -35.51 -7.57 8.30
C ASP A 124 -36.63 -7.62 7.23
N ALA A 125 -36.62 -8.63 6.35
CA ALA A 125 -37.59 -8.83 5.26
C ALA A 125 -38.58 -9.97 5.54
#